data_AF-A0A5J4QUE5-F1
#
_entry.id   AF-A0A5J4QUE5-F1
#
_cell.length_a   1.000
_cell.length_b   1.000
_cell.length_c   1.000
_cell.angle_alpha   90.00
_cell.angle_beta   90.00
_cell.angle_gamma   90.00
#
_symmetry.space_group_name_H-M   'P 1'
#
loop_
_entity.id
_entity.type
_entity.pdbx_description
1 polymer ?
#
loop_
_entity_poly.entity_id
_entity_poly.type
_entity_poly.pdbx_seq_one_letter_code
_entity_poly.pdbx_strand_id
1 'polypeptide(L)'
;MLNEEYKERVRLLLRIIPIISKVDCFAIHGGTAINLFIQDLPRYSVDIDVTYIPIQSREESLAAIKIHLSEVKAKIKAMIPGIVIQDRPNKLICVCQGIFVKIEVNDVKRGVIADTVILPLCKAAQNDFGVFCEAKIVPLSQLYGGKITAALDRQHPRDLFDIKYMFEYIRDFDEIKAGFMFCLLGSDRPIVESLSPNLINQKDALENQFLGMTTIPFSYEEYEKTRLTLINYVNKNLNDKDKRFSISFEEGVPLWEKSDYIKFKDFPAIQWKLLNINKLKSTNPNKHNLKVEKLKNYFNMI
;
A
#
# COMPACT_ATOMS: atom_id res chain seq x y z
N MET A 1 6.96 24.60 -8.76
CA MET A 1 5.57 24.92 -9.15
C MET A 1 4.83 23.60 -9.33
N LEU A 2 3.54 23.53 -9.01
CA LEU A 2 2.75 22.32 -9.27
C LEU A 2 2.58 22.13 -10.76
N ASN A 3 2.60 20.87 -11.20
CA ASN A 3 2.32 20.53 -12.58
C ASN A 3 0.79 20.52 -12.79
N GLU A 4 0.30 21.34 -13.72
CA GLU A 4 -1.12 21.41 -14.05
C GLU A 4 -1.67 20.06 -14.54
N GLU A 5 -0.86 19.24 -15.20
CA GLU A 5 -1.28 17.89 -15.62
C GLU A 5 -1.66 17.02 -14.42
N TYR A 6 -0.88 17.07 -13.32
CA TYR A 6 -1.22 16.34 -12.09
C TYR A 6 -2.48 16.91 -11.44
N LYS A 7 -2.67 18.22 -11.49
CA LYS A 7 -3.88 18.87 -10.97
C LYS A 7 -5.13 18.41 -11.73
N GLU A 8 -5.09 18.37 -13.05
CA GLU A 8 -6.21 17.87 -13.87
C GLU A 8 -6.47 16.37 -13.64
N ARG A 9 -5.42 15.56 -13.44
CA ARG A 9 -5.58 14.15 -13.04
C ARG A 9 -6.31 14.03 -11.71
N VAL A 10 -5.96 14.83 -10.71
CA VAL A 10 -6.67 14.83 -9.41
C VAL A 10 -8.13 15.26 -9.59
N ARG A 11 -8.43 16.27 -10.43
CA ARG A 11 -9.83 16.65 -10.74
C ARG A 11 -10.62 15.49 -11.31
N LEU A 12 -10.08 14.74 -12.28
CA LEU A 12 -10.75 13.57 -12.83
C LEU A 12 -10.92 12.46 -11.77
N LEU A 13 -9.87 12.23 -10.96
CA LEU A 13 -9.87 11.24 -9.90
C LEU A 13 -10.96 11.53 -8.85
N LEU A 14 -11.13 12.79 -8.44
CA LEU A 14 -12.17 13.21 -7.49
C LEU A 14 -13.60 13.03 -8.01
N ARG A 15 -13.80 13.01 -9.33
CA ARG A 15 -15.09 12.64 -9.95
C ARG A 15 -15.35 11.14 -9.92
N ILE A 16 -14.30 10.32 -9.86
CA ILE A 16 -14.38 8.85 -9.89
C ILE A 16 -14.52 8.27 -8.48
N ILE A 17 -13.82 8.81 -7.48
CA ILE A 17 -13.82 8.30 -6.09
C ILE A 17 -15.23 8.06 -5.51
N PRO A 18 -16.22 8.96 -5.65
CA PRO A 18 -17.56 8.75 -5.11
C PRO A 18 -18.27 7.53 -5.70
N ILE A 19 -17.91 7.14 -6.93
CA ILE A 19 -18.49 5.99 -7.61
C ILE A 19 -17.92 4.69 -7.03
N ILE A 20 -16.60 4.65 -6.82
CA ILE A 20 -15.89 3.50 -6.24
C ILE A 20 -16.32 3.31 -4.78
N SER A 21 -16.45 4.39 -4.02
CA SER A 21 -16.76 4.33 -2.58
C SER A 21 -18.17 3.83 -2.28
N LYS A 22 -19.06 3.83 -3.27
CA LYS A 22 -20.41 3.22 -3.21
C LYS A 22 -20.42 1.70 -3.45
N VAL A 23 -19.26 1.10 -3.76
CA VAL A 23 -19.15 -0.36 -3.92
C VAL A 23 -18.75 -0.96 -2.57
N ASP A 24 -19.58 -1.83 -2.04
CA ASP A 24 -19.41 -2.29 -0.66
C ASP A 24 -18.14 -3.09 -0.42
N CYS A 25 -17.72 -3.87 -1.41
CA CYS A 25 -16.55 -4.73 -1.33
C CYS A 25 -15.21 -4.03 -1.65
N PHE A 26 -15.20 -2.71 -1.88
CA PHE A 26 -14.00 -1.96 -2.23
C PHE A 26 -13.67 -0.90 -1.19
N ALA A 27 -12.39 -0.82 -0.81
CA ALA A 27 -11.84 0.26 0.00
C ALA A 27 -10.61 0.86 -0.69
N ILE A 28 -10.51 2.18 -0.70
CA ILE A 28 -9.38 2.91 -1.28
C ILE A 28 -8.17 2.80 -0.34
N HIS A 29 -6.98 2.67 -0.92
CA HIS A 29 -5.72 2.69 -0.18
C HIS A 29 -4.64 3.51 -0.94
N GLY A 30 -3.38 3.29 -0.60
CA GLY A 30 -2.25 3.90 -1.26
C GLY A 30 -2.13 5.41 -1.05
N GLY A 31 -1.40 6.07 -1.96
CA GLY A 31 -1.09 7.49 -1.84
C GLY A 31 -2.32 8.40 -1.89
N THR A 32 -3.39 7.97 -2.54
CA THR A 32 -4.63 8.74 -2.71
C THR A 32 -5.42 8.81 -1.41
N ALA A 33 -5.57 7.69 -0.70
CA ALA A 33 -6.12 7.71 0.66
C ALA A 33 -5.28 8.58 1.61
N ILE A 34 -3.95 8.43 1.58
CA ILE A 34 -3.05 9.21 2.45
C ILE A 34 -3.17 10.70 2.19
N ASN A 35 -3.04 11.14 0.94
CA ASN A 35 -2.86 12.57 0.63
C ASN A 35 -4.18 13.34 0.50
N LEU A 36 -5.27 12.69 0.12
CA LEU A 36 -6.55 13.39 -0.11
C LEU A 36 -7.51 13.29 1.08
N PHE A 37 -7.34 12.35 2.00
CA PHE A 37 -8.32 12.09 3.07
C PHE A 37 -7.73 12.06 4.48
N ILE A 38 -6.44 11.72 4.64
CA ILE A 38 -5.80 11.64 5.97
C ILE A 38 -4.90 12.84 6.21
N GLN A 39 -4.00 13.12 5.27
CA GLN A 39 -3.13 14.27 5.27
C GLN A 39 -3.80 15.44 4.54
N ASP A 40 -3.40 16.67 4.88
CA ASP A 40 -3.97 17.88 4.29
C ASP A 40 -3.29 18.24 2.96
N LEU A 41 -3.32 17.31 1.99
CA LEU A 41 -2.80 17.46 0.62
C LEU A 41 -1.32 17.89 0.51
N PRO A 42 -0.35 17.21 1.19
CA PRO A 42 1.05 17.61 1.07
C PRO A 42 1.63 17.32 -0.32
N ARG A 43 1.01 16.42 -1.10
CA ARG A 43 1.28 16.23 -2.53
C ARG A 43 0.06 15.69 -3.27
N TYR A 44 0.04 15.84 -4.59
CA TYR A 44 -0.92 15.17 -5.47
C TYR A 44 -0.67 13.67 -5.56
N SER A 45 -1.76 12.90 -5.67
CA SER A 45 -1.78 11.48 -5.96
C SER A 45 -2.73 11.22 -7.12
N VAL A 46 -2.30 10.42 -8.09
CA VAL A 46 -2.92 10.38 -9.44
C VAL A 46 -3.43 9.01 -9.88
N ASP A 47 -3.29 8.00 -9.02
CA ASP A 47 -3.82 6.65 -9.21
C ASP A 47 -4.85 6.34 -8.10
N ILE A 48 -5.85 5.52 -8.40
CA ILE A 48 -6.78 4.99 -7.40
C ILE A 48 -6.45 3.52 -7.18
N ASP A 49 -5.78 3.23 -6.06
CA ASP A 49 -5.54 1.87 -5.61
C ASP A 49 -6.68 1.41 -4.70
N VAL A 50 -7.20 0.21 -4.95
CA VAL A 50 -8.37 -0.35 -4.27
C VAL A 50 -8.04 -1.73 -3.70
N THR A 51 -8.53 -2.00 -2.49
CA THR A 51 -8.48 -3.30 -1.83
C THR A 51 -9.85 -3.94 -1.94
N TYR A 52 -9.88 -5.18 -2.42
CA TYR A 52 -11.06 -6.04 -2.32
C TYR A 52 -11.19 -6.55 -0.88
N ILE A 53 -12.32 -6.27 -0.24
CA ILE A 53 -12.55 -6.49 1.19
C ILE A 53 -12.84 -7.97 1.52
N PRO A 54 -13.72 -8.70 0.80
CA PRO A 54 -14.04 -10.07 1.17
C PRO A 54 -12.84 -11.03 1.08
N ILE A 55 -12.73 -11.91 2.08
CA ILE A 55 -11.75 -13.00 2.10
C ILE A 55 -12.45 -14.26 1.62
N GLN A 56 -12.14 -14.67 0.39
CA GLN A 56 -12.68 -15.85 -0.27
C GLN A 56 -11.64 -16.44 -1.22
N SER A 57 -11.99 -17.52 -1.92
CA SER A 57 -11.05 -18.17 -2.85
C SER A 57 -10.58 -17.19 -3.93
N ARG A 58 -9.43 -17.47 -4.55
CA ARG A 58 -8.88 -16.62 -5.62
C ARG A 58 -9.86 -16.50 -6.79
N GLU A 59 -10.50 -17.59 -7.18
CA GLU A 59 -11.43 -17.63 -8.31
C GLU A 59 -12.68 -16.80 -8.03
N GLU A 60 -13.32 -16.99 -6.87
CA GLU A 60 -14.48 -16.19 -6.46
C GLU A 60 -14.13 -14.70 -6.35
N SER A 61 -12.97 -14.38 -5.76
CA SER A 61 -12.50 -13.00 -5.64
C SER A 61 -12.33 -12.34 -7.00
N LEU A 62 -11.66 -13.01 -7.95
CA LEU A 62 -11.42 -12.46 -9.29
C LEU A 62 -12.73 -12.31 -10.09
N ALA A 63 -13.65 -13.27 -9.95
CA ALA A 63 -14.98 -13.18 -10.57
C ALA A 63 -15.77 -11.98 -10.02
N ALA A 64 -15.81 -11.81 -8.69
CA ALA A 64 -16.47 -10.68 -8.04
C ALA A 64 -15.83 -9.33 -8.40
N ILE A 65 -14.50 -9.23 -8.39
CA ILE A 65 -13.76 -8.03 -8.81
C ILE A 65 -14.13 -7.65 -10.25
N LYS A 66 -14.19 -8.62 -11.17
CA LYS A 66 -14.57 -8.37 -12.57
C LYS A 66 -15.99 -7.83 -12.69
N ILE A 67 -16.94 -8.40 -11.95
CA ILE A 67 -18.34 -7.93 -11.92
C ILE A 67 -18.40 -6.49 -11.41
N HIS A 68 -17.83 -6.21 -10.24
CA HIS A 68 -17.89 -4.88 -9.64
C HIS A 68 -17.12 -3.82 -10.44
N LEU A 69 -15.98 -4.15 -11.06
CA LEU A 69 -15.30 -3.25 -11.98
C LEU A 69 -16.15 -2.93 -13.22
N SER A 70 -16.94 -3.90 -13.71
CA SER A 70 -17.87 -3.67 -14.82
C SER A 70 -19.01 -2.72 -14.43
N GLU A 71 -19.54 -2.85 -13.22
CA GLU A 71 -20.53 -1.93 -12.66
C GLU A 71 -19.96 -0.51 -12.46
N VAL A 72 -18.76 -0.40 -11.89
CA VAL A 72 -18.03 0.86 -11.72
C VAL A 72 -17.82 1.53 -13.08
N LYS A 73 -17.34 0.77 -14.08
CA LYS A 73 -17.15 1.25 -15.46
C LYS A 73 -18.45 1.81 -16.06
N ALA A 74 -19.58 1.11 -15.89
CA ALA A 74 -20.87 1.57 -16.38
C ALA A 74 -21.31 2.88 -15.70
N LYS A 75 -21.17 2.97 -14.37
CA LYS A 75 -21.49 4.18 -13.60
C LYS A 75 -20.59 5.36 -13.97
N ILE A 76 -19.28 5.14 -14.14
CA ILE A 76 -18.33 6.18 -14.58
C ILE A 76 -18.74 6.72 -15.96
N LYS A 77 -19.06 5.84 -16.93
CA LYS A 77 -19.51 6.28 -18.26
C LYS A 77 -20.79 7.09 -18.23
N ALA A 78 -21.73 6.75 -17.34
CA ALA A 78 -22.98 7.48 -17.19
C ALA A 78 -22.78 8.87 -16.54
N MET A 79 -21.85 9.00 -15.60
CA MET A 79 -21.65 10.23 -14.80
C MET A 79 -20.59 11.18 -15.37
N ILE A 80 -19.68 10.71 -16.22
CA ILE A 80 -18.56 11.51 -16.74
C ILE A 80 -18.66 11.57 -18.27
N PRO A 81 -19.32 12.60 -18.85
CA PRO A 81 -19.41 12.76 -20.29
C PRO A 81 -18.03 12.81 -20.96
N GLY A 82 -17.90 12.14 -22.10
CA GLY A 82 -16.66 12.11 -22.88
C GLY A 82 -15.57 11.17 -22.35
N ILE A 83 -15.82 10.41 -21.28
CA ILE A 83 -14.84 9.45 -20.75
C ILE A 83 -14.77 8.19 -21.62
N VAL A 84 -13.53 7.79 -21.94
CA VAL A 84 -13.20 6.51 -22.57
C VAL A 84 -12.56 5.62 -21.53
N ILE A 85 -13.02 4.38 -21.39
CA ILE A 85 -12.50 3.44 -20.39
C ILE A 85 -11.97 2.20 -21.08
N GLN A 86 -10.67 1.93 -20.92
CA GLN A 86 -10.06 0.67 -21.33
C GLN A 86 -10.07 -0.32 -20.17
N ASP A 87 -10.48 -1.54 -20.49
CA ASP A 87 -10.58 -2.65 -19.54
C ASP A 87 -9.31 -3.50 -19.58
N ARG A 88 -8.77 -3.80 -18.40
CA ARG A 88 -7.62 -4.67 -18.19
C ARG A 88 -7.91 -5.57 -16.98
N PRO A 89 -7.27 -6.74 -16.87
CA PRO A 89 -7.43 -7.59 -15.69
C PRO A 89 -7.24 -6.78 -14.39
N ASN A 90 -8.27 -6.76 -13.55
CA ASN A 90 -8.33 -6.05 -12.26
C ASN A 90 -8.06 -4.53 -12.32
N LYS A 91 -8.20 -3.91 -13.49
CA LYS A 91 -7.83 -2.51 -13.70
C LYS A 91 -8.67 -1.81 -14.76
N LEU A 92 -9.00 -0.55 -14.50
CA LEU A 92 -9.62 0.35 -15.47
C LEU A 92 -8.69 1.53 -15.76
N ILE A 93 -8.49 1.83 -17.04
CA ILE A 93 -7.79 3.04 -17.47
C ILE A 93 -8.84 4.00 -18.01
N CYS A 94 -9.13 5.05 -17.24
CA CYS A 94 -10.15 6.04 -17.55
C CYS A 94 -9.48 7.26 -18.18
N VAL A 95 -9.88 7.64 -19.38
CA VAL A 95 -9.32 8.78 -20.12
C VAL A 95 -10.42 9.79 -20.44
N CYS A 96 -10.24 11.05 -20.08
CA CYS A 96 -11.16 12.14 -20.37
C CYS A 96 -10.36 13.37 -20.76
N GLN A 97 -10.64 13.97 -21.93
CA GLN A 97 -9.96 15.19 -22.41
C GLN A 97 -8.42 15.09 -22.39
N GLY A 98 -7.88 13.93 -22.78
CA GLY A 98 -6.43 13.67 -22.80
C GLY A 98 -5.81 13.34 -21.43
N ILE A 99 -6.56 13.47 -20.33
CA ILE A 99 -6.13 13.15 -18.98
C ILE A 99 -6.52 11.72 -18.64
N PHE A 100 -5.62 10.94 -18.04
CA PHE A 100 -5.90 9.58 -17.60
C PHE A 100 -5.81 9.40 -16.09
N VAL A 101 -6.69 8.55 -15.56
CA VAL A 101 -6.69 8.05 -14.18
C VAL A 101 -6.80 6.53 -14.22
N LYS A 102 -5.94 5.87 -13.46
CA LYS A 102 -5.94 4.42 -13.31
C LYS A 102 -6.69 4.03 -12.04
N ILE A 103 -7.59 3.06 -12.17
CA ILE A 103 -8.21 2.36 -11.04
C ILE A 103 -7.64 0.94 -11.01
N GLU A 104 -7.02 0.54 -9.93
CA GLU A 104 -6.34 -0.74 -9.80
C GLU A 104 -6.79 -1.47 -8.54
N VAL A 105 -7.34 -2.68 -8.70
CA VAL A 105 -7.73 -3.53 -7.57
C VAL A 105 -6.62 -4.54 -7.30
N ASN A 106 -6.11 -4.57 -6.07
CA ASN A 106 -5.07 -5.53 -5.71
C ASN A 106 -5.65 -6.95 -5.68
N ASP A 107 -5.15 -7.82 -6.55
CA ASP A 107 -5.64 -9.19 -6.70
C ASP A 107 -4.92 -10.20 -5.80
N VAL A 108 -3.87 -9.80 -5.07
CA VAL A 108 -3.12 -10.66 -4.15
C VAL A 108 -3.40 -10.29 -2.70
N LYS A 109 -3.18 -9.02 -2.33
CA LYS A 109 -3.40 -8.49 -0.97
C LYS A 109 -4.84 -8.07 -0.77
N ARG A 110 -5.73 -9.06 -0.76
CA ARG A 110 -7.16 -8.94 -0.48
C ARG A 110 -7.42 -9.03 1.02
N GLY A 111 -8.51 -8.43 1.47
CA GLY A 111 -8.88 -8.36 2.88
C GLY A 111 -8.51 -7.04 3.55
N VAL A 112 -9.28 -6.70 4.60
CA VAL A 112 -8.96 -5.62 5.54
C VAL A 112 -8.72 -6.20 6.93
N ILE A 113 -7.74 -5.67 7.66
CA ILE A 113 -7.34 -6.20 8.97
C ILE A 113 -8.15 -5.66 10.16
N ALA A 114 -9.03 -4.71 9.88
CA ALA A 114 -9.95 -4.04 10.79
C ALA A 114 -11.03 -3.35 9.95
N ASP A 115 -12.00 -2.69 10.60
CA ASP A 115 -13.08 -1.99 9.91
C ASP A 115 -12.58 -0.85 9.02
N THR A 116 -13.16 -0.73 7.84
CA THR A 116 -12.90 0.41 6.95
C THR A 116 -13.42 1.70 7.57
N VAL A 117 -12.78 2.82 7.24
CA VAL A 117 -13.19 4.15 7.73
C VAL A 117 -13.73 4.95 6.55
N ILE A 118 -14.87 5.62 6.73
CA ILE A 118 -15.37 6.62 5.79
C ILE A 118 -14.80 7.97 6.22
N LEU A 119 -14.01 8.61 5.36
CA LEU A 119 -13.44 9.93 5.61
C LEU A 119 -13.88 10.93 4.54
N PRO A 120 -14.20 12.18 4.91
CA PRO A 120 -14.35 13.26 3.95
C PRO A 120 -13.00 13.64 3.36
N LEU A 121 -13.04 14.25 2.17
CA LEU A 121 -11.88 14.89 1.55
C LEU A 121 -11.25 15.91 2.53
N CYS A 122 -9.92 16.02 2.59
CA CYS A 122 -9.24 16.97 3.46
C CYS A 122 -9.51 18.43 3.06
N LYS A 123 -9.31 19.37 4.00
CA LYS A 123 -9.69 20.79 3.80
C LYS A 123 -8.92 21.42 2.64
N ALA A 124 -7.62 21.17 2.56
CA ALA A 124 -6.80 21.66 1.45
C ALA A 124 -7.33 21.19 0.09
N ALA A 125 -7.67 19.92 -0.05
CA ALA A 125 -8.23 19.39 -1.30
C ALA A 125 -9.64 19.92 -1.60
N GLN A 126 -10.49 20.11 -0.60
CA GLN A 126 -11.79 20.75 -0.80
C GLN A 126 -11.63 22.19 -1.34
N ASN A 127 -10.71 22.97 -0.75
CA ASN A 127 -10.45 24.34 -1.16
C ASN A 127 -9.82 24.42 -2.56
N ASP A 128 -8.82 23.58 -2.84
CA ASP A 128 -8.06 23.60 -4.09
C ASP A 128 -8.89 23.16 -5.30
N PHE A 129 -9.82 22.22 -5.09
CA PHE A 129 -10.60 21.61 -6.16
C PHE A 129 -12.08 22.04 -6.18
N GLY A 130 -12.56 22.72 -5.13
CA GLY A 130 -13.95 23.18 -5.03
C GLY A 130 -14.97 22.04 -5.01
N VAL A 131 -14.60 20.87 -4.48
CA VAL A 131 -15.45 19.68 -4.42
C VAL A 131 -15.47 19.08 -3.03
N PHE A 132 -16.58 18.41 -2.70
CA PHE A 132 -16.72 17.60 -1.51
C PHE A 132 -17.01 16.15 -1.92
N CYS A 133 -16.31 15.20 -1.30
CA CYS A 133 -16.64 13.79 -1.39
C CYS A 133 -16.15 13.03 -0.15
N GLU A 134 -16.71 11.85 0.05
CA GLU A 134 -16.26 10.90 1.05
C GLU A 134 -15.70 9.65 0.36
N ALA A 135 -14.73 9.01 1.01
CA ALA A 135 -14.16 7.77 0.56
C ALA A 135 -14.17 6.71 1.66
N LYS A 136 -14.48 5.47 1.29
CA LYS A 136 -14.25 4.29 2.13
C LYS A 136 -12.79 3.89 2.01
N ILE A 137 -12.06 3.91 3.12
CA ILE A 137 -10.60 3.74 3.18
C ILE A 137 -10.27 2.53 4.05
N VAL A 138 -9.20 1.82 3.69
CA VAL A 138 -8.66 0.74 4.52
C VAL A 138 -8.23 1.26 5.91
N PRO A 139 -8.19 0.44 6.95
CA PRO A 139 -7.76 0.88 8.28
C PRO A 139 -6.40 1.58 8.26
N LEU A 140 -6.22 2.59 9.10
CA LEU A 140 -5.00 3.41 9.18
C LEU A 140 -3.73 2.54 9.28
N SER A 141 -3.77 1.52 10.16
CA SER A 141 -2.68 0.58 10.36
C SER A 141 -2.28 -0.12 9.07
N GLN A 142 -3.26 -0.62 8.30
CA GLN A 142 -3.03 -1.29 7.02
C GLN A 142 -2.51 -0.34 5.95
N LEU A 143 -3.01 0.90 5.93
CA LEU A 143 -2.60 1.90 4.96
C LEU A 143 -1.12 2.26 5.13
N TYR A 144 -0.71 2.65 6.34
CA TYR A 144 0.69 3.00 6.61
C TYR A 144 1.60 1.78 6.65
N GLY A 145 1.12 0.61 7.07
CA GLY A 145 1.86 -0.64 6.94
C GLY A 145 2.19 -0.99 5.48
N GLY A 146 1.22 -0.85 4.58
CA GLY A 146 1.42 -0.96 3.14
C GLY A 146 2.39 0.09 2.60
N LYS A 147 2.33 1.31 3.14
CA LYS A 147 3.22 2.39 2.73
C LYS A 147 4.68 2.17 3.14
N ILE A 148 4.91 1.72 4.37
CA ILE A 148 6.24 1.36 4.89
C ILE A 148 6.84 0.24 4.06
N THR A 149 6.08 -0.83 3.82
CA THR A 149 6.57 -1.96 3.03
C THR A 149 6.91 -1.55 1.59
N ALA A 150 6.10 -0.71 0.95
CA ALA A 150 6.42 -0.16 -0.37
C ALA A 150 7.67 0.76 -0.35
N ALA A 151 7.82 1.61 0.66
CA ALA A 151 8.96 2.51 0.80
C ALA A 151 10.27 1.74 1.02
N LEU A 152 10.26 0.67 1.81
CA LEU A 152 11.43 -0.19 2.03
C LEU A 152 11.80 -0.99 0.78
N ASP A 153 10.80 -1.43 0.01
CA ASP A 153 10.97 -2.26 -1.17
C ASP A 153 11.51 -1.48 -2.39
N ARG A 154 10.70 -0.55 -2.92
CA ARG A 154 11.04 0.18 -4.15
C ARG A 154 11.74 1.52 -3.90
N GLN A 155 11.66 2.06 -2.68
CA GLN A 155 12.29 3.32 -2.28
C GLN A 155 11.94 4.50 -3.20
N HIS A 156 10.76 4.50 -3.81
CA HIS A 156 10.39 5.58 -4.73
C HIS A 156 10.22 6.90 -3.93
N PRO A 157 10.63 8.07 -4.47
CA PRO A 157 10.56 9.34 -3.75
C PRO A 157 9.18 9.69 -3.17
N ARG A 158 8.09 9.48 -3.93
CA ARG A 158 6.71 9.64 -3.43
C ARG A 158 6.36 8.80 -2.20
N ASP A 159 7.00 7.64 -2.02
CA ASP A 159 6.77 6.81 -0.84
C ASP A 159 7.50 7.36 0.35
N LEU A 160 8.77 7.72 0.19
CA LEU A 160 9.56 8.30 1.26
C LEU A 160 9.07 9.70 1.64
N PHE A 161 8.51 10.46 0.70
CA PHE A 161 7.81 11.70 1.00
C PHE A 161 6.61 11.45 1.94
N ASP A 162 5.71 10.53 1.60
CA ASP A 162 4.58 10.22 2.48
C ASP A 162 5.05 9.65 3.84
N ILE A 163 6.19 8.95 3.90
CA ILE A 163 6.80 8.48 5.16
C ILE A 163 7.34 9.65 6.00
N LYS A 164 7.93 10.68 5.39
CA LYS A 164 8.34 11.91 6.09
C LYS A 164 7.15 12.50 6.85
N TYR A 165 6.00 12.62 6.18
CA TYR A 165 4.76 13.11 6.80
C TYR A 165 4.12 12.12 7.77
N MET A 166 4.27 10.82 7.54
CA MET A 166 3.84 9.79 8.49
C MET A 166 4.50 10.02 9.85
N PHE A 167 5.79 10.38 9.93
CA PHE A 167 6.46 10.65 11.22
C PHE A 167 5.91 11.86 11.97
N GLU A 168 5.26 12.80 11.28
CA GLU A 168 4.61 13.94 11.92
C GLU A 168 3.22 13.60 12.46
N TYR A 169 2.58 12.59 11.85
CA TYR A 169 1.20 12.18 12.11
C TYR A 169 1.09 11.00 13.08
N ILE A 170 1.86 9.93 12.85
CA ILE A 170 1.89 8.73 13.69
C ILE A 170 2.84 8.97 14.86
N ARG A 171 2.33 8.79 16.09
CA ARG A 171 3.11 9.04 17.31
C ARG A 171 3.68 7.76 17.89
N ASP A 172 2.97 6.66 17.73
CA ASP A 172 3.38 5.34 18.21
C ASP A 172 3.41 4.32 17.07
N PHE A 173 4.47 3.51 17.02
CA PHE A 173 4.55 2.42 16.04
C PHE A 173 3.47 1.37 16.27
N ASP A 174 2.99 1.21 17.50
CA ASP A 174 1.95 0.24 17.84
C ASP A 174 0.64 0.48 17.06
N GLU A 175 0.35 1.74 16.67
CA GLU A 175 -0.80 2.10 15.84
C GLU A 175 -0.74 1.44 14.44
N ILE A 176 0.46 1.25 13.90
CA ILE A 176 0.72 0.81 12.53
C ILE A 176 1.41 -0.56 12.44
N LYS A 177 1.89 -1.10 13.56
CA LYS A 177 2.62 -2.38 13.62
C LYS A 177 1.84 -3.54 13.05
N ALA A 178 0.57 -3.66 13.42
CA ALA A 178 -0.28 -4.75 12.93
C ALA A 178 -0.39 -4.74 11.40
N GLY A 179 -0.63 -3.58 10.79
CA GLY A 179 -0.68 -3.45 9.34
C GLY A 179 0.67 -3.58 8.65
N PHE A 180 1.76 -3.12 9.27
CA PHE A 180 3.12 -3.37 8.80
C PHE A 180 3.40 -4.86 8.73
N MET A 181 3.13 -5.59 9.82
CA MET A 181 3.32 -7.04 9.91
C MET A 181 2.43 -7.78 8.91
N PHE A 182 1.16 -7.40 8.78
CA PHE A 182 0.27 -7.94 7.75
C PHE A 182 0.88 -7.80 6.34
N CYS A 183 1.37 -6.61 5.99
CA CYS A 183 1.93 -6.35 4.67
C CYS A 183 3.29 -7.03 4.45
N LEU A 184 4.10 -7.17 5.50
CA LEU A 184 5.39 -7.87 5.49
C LEU A 184 5.21 -9.38 5.33
N LEU A 185 4.24 -9.98 6.03
CA LEU A 185 3.91 -11.40 5.97
C LEU A 185 3.19 -11.75 4.65
N GLY A 186 2.55 -10.78 4.01
CA GLY A 186 1.92 -10.93 2.69
C GLY A 186 2.79 -10.45 1.51
N SER A 187 4.08 -10.18 1.71
CA SER A 187 5.00 -9.79 0.62
C SER A 187 5.56 -11.00 -0.12
N ASP A 188 6.08 -10.77 -1.33
CA ASP A 188 6.82 -11.77 -2.11
C ASP A 188 8.31 -11.87 -1.74
N ARG A 189 8.79 -10.96 -0.88
CA ARG A 189 10.20 -10.87 -0.47
C ARG A 189 10.48 -11.60 0.86
N PRO A 190 11.66 -12.21 1.02
CA PRO A 190 12.11 -12.67 2.34
C PRO A 190 12.10 -11.52 3.35
N ILE A 191 11.67 -11.79 4.58
CA ILE A 191 11.50 -10.77 5.63
C ILE A 191 12.79 -9.96 5.84
N VAL A 192 13.95 -10.62 5.90
CA VAL A 192 15.24 -9.96 6.12
C VAL A 192 15.57 -8.94 5.02
N GLU A 193 15.15 -9.18 3.78
CA GLU A 193 15.39 -8.26 2.67
C GLU A 193 14.50 -7.02 2.74
N SER A 194 13.31 -7.14 3.34
CA SER A 194 12.45 -5.99 3.61
C SER A 194 12.95 -5.16 4.79
N LEU A 195 13.51 -5.80 5.83
CA LEU A 195 14.01 -5.12 7.02
C LEU A 195 15.40 -4.51 6.83
N SER A 196 16.20 -5.08 5.92
CA SER A 196 17.54 -4.62 5.54
C SER A 196 17.66 -4.45 4.03
N PRO A 197 16.95 -3.48 3.42
CA PRO A 197 16.95 -3.30 1.98
C PRO A 197 18.28 -2.73 1.47
N ASN A 198 18.66 -3.09 0.24
CA ASN A 198 19.76 -2.44 -0.46
C ASN A 198 19.38 -1.00 -0.80
N LEU A 199 20.26 -0.03 -0.56
CA LEU A 199 19.97 1.38 -0.83
C LEU A 199 20.01 1.67 -2.34
N ILE A 200 18.88 2.10 -2.89
CA ILE A 200 18.72 2.38 -4.33
C ILE A 200 18.94 3.88 -4.59
N ASN A 201 19.70 4.21 -5.63
CA ASN A 201 19.79 5.60 -6.11
C ASN A 201 18.50 5.97 -6.86
N GLN A 202 17.79 6.98 -6.36
CA GLN A 202 16.51 7.42 -6.91
C GLN A 202 16.52 8.90 -7.34
N LYS A 203 17.70 9.47 -7.62
CA LYS A 203 17.83 10.87 -8.08
C LYS A 203 16.98 11.13 -9.32
N ASP A 204 17.11 10.30 -10.34
CA ASP A 204 16.36 10.45 -11.58
C ASP A 204 14.84 10.37 -11.37
N ALA A 205 14.37 9.48 -10.48
CA ALA A 205 12.95 9.39 -10.15
C ALA A 205 12.47 10.61 -9.36
N LEU A 206 13.32 11.19 -8.51
CA LEU A 206 13.00 12.37 -7.73
C LEU A 206 12.84 13.58 -8.66
N GLU A 207 13.76 13.74 -9.61
CA GLU A 207 13.79 14.85 -10.56
C GLU A 207 12.71 14.74 -11.64
N ASN A 208 12.48 13.54 -12.18
CA ASN A 208 11.64 13.37 -13.38
C ASN A 208 10.23 12.84 -13.09
N GLN A 209 9.99 12.18 -11.95
CA GLN A 209 8.69 11.53 -11.65
C GLN A 209 7.99 12.14 -10.43
N PHE A 210 8.74 12.64 -9.46
CA PHE A 210 8.17 13.24 -8.25
C PHE A 210 8.02 14.76 -8.34
N LEU A 211 8.93 15.44 -9.03
CA LEU A 211 8.87 16.89 -9.21
C LEU A 211 7.53 17.31 -9.84
N GLY A 212 6.95 18.39 -9.31
CA GLY A 212 5.66 18.90 -9.74
C GLY A 212 4.44 18.26 -9.07
N MET A 213 4.61 17.15 -8.32
CA MET A 213 3.53 16.59 -7.49
C MET A 213 3.29 17.37 -6.19
N THR A 214 4.27 18.16 -5.74
CA THR A 214 4.20 18.95 -4.51
C THR A 214 4.87 20.30 -4.69
N THR A 215 4.42 21.30 -3.93
CA THR A 215 5.14 22.56 -3.74
C THR A 215 6.16 22.48 -2.61
N ILE A 216 6.08 21.45 -1.76
CA ILE A 216 6.90 21.33 -0.57
C ILE A 216 8.27 20.77 -0.96
N PRO A 217 9.37 21.43 -0.59
CA PRO A 217 10.70 20.93 -0.87
C PRO A 217 10.94 19.53 -0.30
N PHE A 218 11.56 18.69 -1.11
CA PHE A 218 12.04 17.37 -0.71
C PHE A 218 13.33 17.07 -1.46
N SER A 219 14.45 17.47 -0.86
CA SER A 219 15.77 17.28 -1.47
C SER A 219 16.19 15.81 -1.47
N TYR A 220 17.19 15.46 -2.29
CA TYR A 220 17.73 14.11 -2.27
C TYR A 220 18.39 13.76 -0.92
N GLU A 221 18.99 14.75 -0.24
CA GLU A 221 19.52 14.57 1.12
C GLU A 221 18.40 14.25 2.12
N GLU A 222 17.28 14.96 2.06
CA GLU A 222 16.10 14.67 2.89
C GLU A 222 15.51 13.29 2.58
N TYR A 223 15.49 12.90 1.30
CA TYR A 223 15.10 11.57 0.87
C TYR A 223 15.98 10.48 1.51
N GLU A 224 17.30 10.62 1.46
CA GLU A 224 18.23 9.65 2.05
C GLU A 224 18.11 9.58 3.56
N LYS A 225 18.01 10.74 4.22
CA LYS A 225 17.76 10.84 5.66
C LYS A 225 16.47 10.13 6.05
N THR A 226 15.38 10.39 5.32
CA THR A 226 14.06 9.78 5.59
C THR A 226 14.12 8.26 5.43
N ARG A 227 14.83 7.76 4.41
CA ARG A 227 15.04 6.32 4.19
C ARG A 227 15.76 5.67 5.37
N LEU A 228 16.88 6.25 5.81
CA LEU A 228 17.66 5.71 6.93
C LEU A 228 16.86 5.77 8.24
N THR A 229 16.12 6.86 8.47
CA THR A 229 15.20 6.97 9.61
C THR A 229 14.14 5.88 9.58
N LEU A 230 13.53 5.60 8.41
CA LEU A 230 12.53 4.54 8.27
C LEU A 230 13.09 3.16 8.62
N ILE A 231 14.24 2.80 8.05
CA ILE A 231 14.90 1.51 8.31
C ILE A 231 15.17 1.36 9.80
N ASN A 232 15.75 2.38 10.43
CA ASN A 232 16.04 2.37 11.86
C ASN A 232 14.77 2.32 12.72
N TYR A 233 13.74 3.07 12.35
CA TYR A 233 12.48 3.14 13.08
C TYR A 233 11.76 1.80 13.11
N VAL A 234 11.63 1.13 11.96
CA VAL A 234 11.02 -0.21 11.90
C VAL A 234 11.80 -1.21 12.75
N ASN A 235 13.13 -1.28 12.57
CA ASN A 235 13.94 -2.27 13.27
C ASN A 235 13.99 -2.07 14.78
N LYS A 236 13.94 -0.82 15.27
CA LYS A 236 13.90 -0.53 16.70
C LYS A 236 12.57 -0.89 17.37
N ASN A 237 11.47 -0.86 16.63
CA ASN A 237 10.13 -1.09 17.18
C ASN A 237 9.64 -2.54 17.05
N LEU A 238 10.42 -3.44 16.44
CA LEU A 238 10.16 -4.88 16.47
C LEU A 238 10.67 -5.47 17.80
N ASN A 239 9.75 -5.99 18.60
CA ASN A 239 10.09 -6.64 19.86
C ASN A 239 10.48 -8.12 19.64
N ASP A 240 10.87 -8.81 20.72
CA ASP A 240 11.31 -10.19 20.61
C ASP A 240 10.21 -11.17 20.19
N LYS A 241 8.94 -10.90 20.50
CA LYS A 241 7.82 -11.70 20.01
C LYS A 241 7.66 -11.55 18.50
N ASP A 242 7.78 -10.33 17.98
CA ASP A 242 7.70 -10.03 16.55
C ASP A 242 8.82 -10.71 15.77
N LYS A 243 10.05 -10.66 16.30
CA LYS A 243 11.24 -11.30 15.72
C LYS A 243 11.12 -12.82 15.71
N ARG A 244 10.76 -13.44 16.85
CA ARG A 244 10.55 -14.89 16.96
C ARG A 244 9.43 -15.37 16.04
N PHE A 245 8.33 -14.62 15.96
CA PHE A 245 7.25 -14.94 15.05
C PHE A 245 7.73 -14.88 13.59
N SER A 246 8.43 -13.82 13.20
CA SER A 246 9.00 -13.67 11.85
C SER A 246 9.95 -14.80 11.47
N ILE A 247 10.80 -15.26 12.41
CA ILE A 247 11.66 -16.43 12.21
C ILE A 247 10.81 -17.69 11.99
N SER A 248 9.86 -17.99 12.89
CA SER A 248 9.01 -19.17 12.75
C SER A 248 8.18 -19.18 11.46
N PHE A 249 7.81 -17.98 10.98
CA PHE A 249 7.11 -17.81 9.72
C PHE A 249 8.01 -18.17 8.52
N GLU A 250 9.24 -17.66 8.48
CA GLU A 250 10.23 -18.02 7.46
C GLU A 250 10.69 -19.47 7.56
N GLU A 251 10.62 -20.11 8.73
CA GLU A 251 10.83 -21.56 8.91
C GLU A 251 9.71 -22.43 8.30
N GLY A 252 8.59 -21.80 7.93
CA GLY A 252 7.40 -22.46 7.38
C GLY A 252 6.44 -23.03 8.43
N VAL A 253 6.70 -22.77 9.72
CA VAL A 253 5.92 -23.26 10.87
C VAL A 253 5.58 -22.11 11.83
N PRO A 254 4.75 -21.14 11.41
CA PRO A 254 4.53 -19.93 12.19
C PRO A 254 3.90 -20.25 13.55
N LEU A 255 4.42 -19.64 14.61
CA LEU A 255 3.92 -19.78 15.98
C LEU A 255 2.65 -18.92 16.20
N TRP A 256 1.58 -19.20 15.46
CA TRP A 256 0.33 -18.42 15.47
C TRP A 256 -0.25 -18.21 16.86
N GLU A 257 -0.43 -19.28 17.63
CA GLU A 257 -1.05 -19.24 18.98
C GLU A 257 -0.23 -18.44 20.01
N LYS A 258 1.03 -18.11 19.69
CA LYS A 258 1.94 -17.34 20.56
C LYS A 258 2.12 -15.90 20.06
N SER A 259 1.35 -15.45 19.08
CA SER A 259 1.49 -14.13 18.48
C SER A 259 0.16 -13.39 18.30
N ASP A 260 0.24 -12.07 18.22
CA ASP A 260 -0.90 -11.20 17.93
C ASP A 260 -1.34 -11.28 16.45
N TYR A 261 -0.66 -12.12 15.65
CA TYR A 261 -0.80 -12.21 14.21
C TYR A 261 -1.65 -13.41 13.76
N ILE A 262 -2.19 -14.21 14.69
CA ILE A 262 -3.10 -15.35 14.38
C ILE A 262 -4.28 -14.94 13.49
N LYS A 263 -4.82 -13.74 13.70
CA LYS A 263 -5.90 -13.17 12.89
C LYS A 263 -5.56 -13.04 11.41
N PHE A 264 -4.28 -13.08 11.04
CA PHE A 264 -3.83 -12.96 9.66
C PHE A 264 -3.68 -14.30 8.93
N LYS A 265 -3.82 -15.43 9.63
CA LYS A 265 -3.56 -16.79 9.13
C LYS A 265 -4.31 -17.12 7.84
N ASP A 266 -5.55 -16.65 7.72
CA ASP A 266 -6.44 -16.99 6.61
C ASP A 266 -6.42 -15.96 5.48
N PHE A 267 -5.56 -14.94 5.56
CA PHE A 267 -5.47 -13.94 4.51
C PHE A 267 -4.73 -14.49 3.27
N PRO A 268 -5.25 -14.26 2.04
CA PRO A 268 -4.72 -14.91 0.84
C PRO A 268 -3.24 -14.64 0.56
N ALA A 269 -2.78 -13.41 0.77
CA ALA A 269 -1.38 -13.04 0.53
C ALA A 269 -0.41 -13.75 1.49
N ILE A 270 -0.85 -14.00 2.73
CA ILE A 270 -0.05 -14.63 3.78
C ILE A 270 0.03 -16.14 3.54
N GLN A 271 -1.11 -16.76 3.23
CA GLN A 271 -1.14 -18.16 2.80
C GLN A 271 -0.27 -18.38 1.56
N TRP A 272 -0.30 -17.45 0.60
CA TRP A 272 0.52 -17.52 -0.61
C TRP A 272 2.02 -17.46 -0.29
N LYS A 273 2.45 -16.53 0.57
CA LYS A 273 3.85 -16.44 1.00
C LYS A 273 4.29 -17.72 1.71
N LEU A 274 3.47 -18.22 2.64
CA LEU A 274 3.77 -19.44 3.40
C LEU A 274 3.85 -20.69 2.48
N LEU A 275 2.97 -20.78 1.48
CA LEU A 275 3.03 -21.83 0.45
C LEU A 275 4.36 -21.78 -0.30
N ASN A 276 4.83 -20.59 -0.70
CA ASN A 276 6.10 -20.43 -1.40
C ASN A 276 7.32 -20.77 -0.51
N ILE A 277 7.27 -20.42 0.78
CA ILE A 277 8.28 -20.80 1.77
C ILE A 277 8.35 -22.32 1.90
N ASN A 278 7.21 -22.99 2.08
CA ASN A 278 7.15 -24.45 2.24
C ASN A 278 7.54 -25.19 0.94
N LYS A 279 7.18 -24.65 -0.22
CA LYS A 279 7.67 -25.14 -1.50
C LYS A 279 9.19 -25.04 -1.58
N LEU A 280 9.79 -23.90 -1.21
CA LEU A 280 11.24 -23.75 -1.17
C LEU A 280 11.90 -24.73 -0.19
N LYS A 281 11.33 -24.90 1.02
CA LYS A 281 11.79 -25.84 2.04
C LYS A 281 11.84 -27.28 1.52
N SER A 282 10.81 -27.71 0.78
CA SER A 282 10.75 -29.07 0.20
C SER A 282 11.67 -29.25 -1.02
N THR A 283 11.78 -28.23 -1.88
CA THR A 283 12.50 -28.34 -3.17
C THR A 283 13.98 -27.97 -3.10
N ASN A 284 14.36 -27.11 -2.16
CA ASN A 284 15.75 -26.71 -1.92
C ASN A 284 15.97 -26.36 -0.43
N PRO A 285 16.06 -27.37 0.44
CA PRO A 285 16.23 -27.19 1.89
C PRO A 285 17.45 -26.33 2.25
N ASN A 286 18.56 -26.49 1.54
CA ASN A 286 19.79 -25.73 1.81
C ASN A 286 19.58 -24.22 1.59
N LYS A 287 18.93 -23.84 0.48
CA LYS A 287 18.61 -22.43 0.20
C LYS A 287 17.59 -21.88 1.20
N HIS A 288 16.63 -22.70 1.64
CA HIS A 288 15.68 -22.31 2.68
C HIS A 288 16.39 -22.04 4.02
N ASN A 289 17.21 -22.99 4.50
CA ASN A 289 17.96 -22.85 5.74
C ASN A 289 18.87 -21.61 5.72
N LEU A 290 19.59 -21.36 4.62
CA LEU A 290 20.42 -20.15 4.49
C LEU A 290 19.62 -18.85 4.63
N LYS A 291 18.38 -18.81 4.14
CA LYS A 291 17.50 -17.63 4.30
C LYS A 291 17.04 -17.46 5.75
N VAL A 292 16.67 -18.55 6.42
CA VAL A 292 16.28 -18.55 7.83
C VAL A 292 17.44 -18.10 8.71
N GLU A 293 18.62 -18.69 8.52
CA GLU A 293 19.83 -18.33 9.27
C GLU A 293 20.23 -16.86 9.04
N LYS A 294 20.07 -16.34 7.82
CA LYS A 294 20.28 -14.91 7.55
C LYS A 294 19.36 -14.03 8.39
N LEU A 295 18.08 -14.41 8.57
CA LEU A 295 17.14 -13.67 9.41
C LEU A 295 17.46 -13.82 10.90
N LYS A 296 17.80 -15.02 11.39
CA LYS A 296 18.22 -15.26 12.78
C LYS A 296 19.44 -14.43 13.16
N ASN A 297 20.47 -14.46 12.31
CA ASN A 297 21.68 -13.65 12.47
C ASN A 297 21.35 -12.15 12.46
N TYR A 298 20.49 -11.70 11.54
CA TYR A 298 20.07 -10.30 11.49
C TYR A 298 19.39 -9.83 12.79
N PHE A 299 18.60 -10.70 13.43
CA PHE A 299 17.96 -10.42 14.71
C PHE A 299 18.81 -10.72 15.94
N ASN A 300 20.00 -11.30 15.78
CA ASN A 300 20.82 -11.85 16.86
C ASN A 300 20.07 -12.88 17.74
N MET A 301 19.30 -13.76 17.09
CA MET A 301 18.49 -14.81 17.72
C MET A 301 18.89 -16.20 17.21
N ILE A 302 20.12 -16.61 17.52
CA ILE A 302 20.69 -17.93 17.21
C ILE A 302 20.17 -18.97 18.21
#